data_AF-A0A949LT91-F1
#
_entry.id   AF-A0A949LT91-F1
#
_cell.length_a   1.000
_cell.length_b   1.000
_cell.length_c   1.000
_cell.angle_alpha   90.00
_cell.angle_beta   90.00
_cell.angle_gamma   90.00
#
_symmetry.space_group_name_H-M   'P 1'
#
loop_
_entity.id
_entity.type
_entity.pdbx_description
1 polymer ?
#
loop_
_entity_poly.entity_id
_entity_poly.type
_entity_poly.pdbx_seq_one_letter_code
_entity_poly.pdbx_strand_id
1 'polypeptide(L)'
;MTRIGEANELLKCSFCGKTQKQVKKLIAGPGVYICDECIELCNEIIVEELAEANSAGFEELPKPHQIFEFLDNYVIGQERAK
;
A
#
# COMPACT_ATOMS: atom_id res chain seq x y z
N MET A 1 -1.02 2.27 -45.24
CA MET A 1 -1.53 3.54 -44.65
C MET A 1 -2.50 3.17 -43.54
N THR A 2 -2.00 3.00 -42.31
CA THR A 2 -2.83 2.66 -41.14
C THR A 2 -3.61 3.89 -40.73
N ARG A 3 -4.93 3.77 -40.59
CA ARG A 3 -5.82 4.91 -40.31
C ARG A 3 -5.59 5.38 -38.88
N ILE A 4 -5.44 6.70 -38.70
CA ILE A 4 -5.17 7.35 -37.39
C ILE A 4 -6.25 7.01 -36.33
N GLY A 5 -7.44 6.55 -36.74
CA GLY A 5 -8.51 6.09 -35.84
C GLY A 5 -8.30 4.72 -35.19
N GLU A 6 -7.44 3.84 -35.74
CA GLU A 6 -7.19 2.49 -35.21
C GLU A 6 -6.11 2.48 -34.10
N ALA A 7 -5.30 3.55 -33.99
CA ALA A 7 -4.25 3.66 -32.97
C ALA A 7 -4.81 3.73 -31.54
N ASN A 8 -5.97 4.37 -31.35
CA ASN A 8 -6.63 4.47 -30.03
C ASN A 8 -7.28 3.14 -29.58
N GLU A 9 -7.47 2.18 -30.48
CA GLU A 9 -7.93 0.82 -30.13
C GLU A 9 -6.77 -0.12 -29.79
N LEU A 10 -5.54 0.29 -30.06
CA LEU A 10 -4.33 -0.49 -29.79
C LEU A 10 -3.69 -0.16 -28.44
N LEU A 11 -3.97 1.03 -27.88
CA LEU A 11 -3.42 1.44 -26.60
C LEU A 11 -4.22 0.82 -25.46
N LYS A 12 -3.64 -0.20 -24.85
CA LYS A 12 -4.20 -0.96 -23.73
C LYS A 12 -3.29 -0.87 -22.51
N CYS A 13 -3.89 -0.81 -21.33
CA CYS A 13 -3.18 -0.93 -20.07
C CYS A 13 -2.48 -2.30 -20.01
N SER A 14 -1.19 -2.30 -19.70
CA SER A 14 -0.37 -3.50 -19.59
C SER A 14 -0.74 -4.37 -18.38
N PHE A 15 -1.46 -3.83 -17.42
CA PHE A 15 -1.82 -4.50 -16.16
C PHE A 15 -3.22 -5.13 -16.22
N CYS A 16 -4.26 -4.34 -16.57
CA CYS A 16 -5.64 -4.83 -16.61
C CYS A 16 -6.17 -5.13 -18.02
N GLY A 17 -5.41 -4.81 -19.08
CA GLY A 17 -5.81 -5.03 -20.47
C GLY A 17 -6.88 -4.08 -21.02
N LYS A 18 -7.42 -3.17 -20.20
CA LYS A 18 -8.41 -2.17 -20.64
C LYS A 18 -7.82 -1.22 -21.69
N THR A 19 -8.60 -0.91 -22.70
CA THR A 19 -8.25 0.07 -23.75
C THR A 19 -8.34 1.50 -23.21
N GLN A 20 -7.71 2.46 -23.90
CA GLN A 20 -7.78 3.88 -23.57
C GLN A 20 -9.23 4.42 -23.48
N LYS A 21 -10.19 3.84 -24.22
CA LYS A 21 -11.61 4.23 -24.17
C LYS A 21 -12.33 3.77 -22.90
N GLN A 22 -11.80 2.75 -22.22
CA GLN A 22 -12.43 2.12 -21.05
C GLN A 22 -11.95 2.69 -19.72
N VAL A 23 -10.94 3.57 -19.74
CA VAL A 23 -10.31 4.15 -18.55
C VAL A 23 -10.33 5.66 -18.67
N LYS A 24 -10.34 6.37 -17.54
CA LYS A 24 -10.38 7.84 -17.54
C LYS A 24 -9.03 8.43 -17.95
N LYS A 25 -7.94 7.78 -17.55
CA LYS A 25 -6.58 8.16 -17.94
C LYS A 25 -5.76 6.91 -18.27
N LEU A 26 -4.94 7.03 -19.30
CA LEU A 26 -3.92 6.04 -19.65
C LEU A 26 -2.58 6.75 -19.78
N ILE A 27 -1.62 6.37 -18.95
CA ILE A 27 -0.26 6.93 -18.90
C ILE A 27 0.66 6.03 -19.71
N ALA A 28 1.46 6.64 -20.59
CA ALA A 28 2.43 5.95 -21.43
C ALA A 28 3.84 6.09 -20.86
N GLY A 29 4.54 4.98 -20.72
CA GLY A 29 5.99 4.91 -20.49
C GLY A 29 6.71 4.25 -21.67
N PRO A 30 8.04 4.10 -21.61
CA PRO A 30 8.81 3.40 -22.64
C PRO A 30 8.36 1.94 -22.78
N GLY A 31 7.53 1.64 -23.79
CA GLY A 31 7.05 0.28 -24.09
C GLY A 31 5.97 -0.26 -23.15
N VAL A 32 5.41 0.56 -22.26
CA VAL A 32 4.43 0.12 -21.24
C VAL A 32 3.34 1.18 -21.05
N TYR A 33 2.13 0.74 -20.66
CA TYR A 33 1.02 1.63 -20.40
C TYR A 33 0.31 1.24 -19.09
N ILE A 34 -0.12 2.22 -18.31
CA ILE A 34 -0.83 2.01 -17.04
C ILE A 34 -2.04 2.94 -16.95
N CYS A 35 -3.18 2.45 -16.47
CA CYS A 35 -4.39 3.27 -16.28
C CYS A 35 -4.54 3.79 -14.85
N ASP A 36 -5.41 4.77 -14.65
CA ASP A 36 -5.72 5.36 -13.34
C ASP A 36 -6.18 4.32 -12.31
N GLU A 37 -7.08 3.40 -12.69
CA GLU A 37 -7.56 2.36 -11.79
C GLU A 37 -6.44 1.42 -11.29
N CYS A 38 -5.48 1.08 -12.17
CA CYS A 38 -4.34 0.25 -11.76
C CYS A 38 -3.37 1.01 -10.85
N ILE A 39 -3.23 2.32 -11.03
CA ILE A 39 -2.41 3.15 -10.14
C ILE A 39 -3.03 3.21 -8.74
N GLU A 40 -4.35 3.40 -8.66
CA GLU A 40 -5.07 3.40 -7.38
C GLU A 40 -4.91 2.07 -6.66
N LEU A 41 -5.17 0.95 -7.35
CA LEU A 41 -4.99 -0.38 -6.77
C LEU A 41 -3.54 -0.64 -6.34
N CYS A 42 -2.55 -0.25 -7.16
CA CYS A 42 -1.14 -0.39 -6.77
C CYS A 42 -0.79 0.45 -5.54
N ASN A 43 -1.34 1.67 -5.41
CA ASN A 43 -1.12 2.50 -4.23
C ASN A 43 -1.75 1.89 -2.98
N GLU A 44 -2.96 1.34 -3.07
CA GLU A 44 -3.63 0.64 -1.96
C GLU A 44 -2.78 -0.51 -1.45
N ILE A 45 -2.32 -1.39 -2.35
CA ILE A 45 -1.46 -2.53 -1.99
C ILE A 45 -0.16 -2.06 -1.31
N ILE A 46 0.50 -1.02 -1.84
CA ILE A 46 1.75 -0.49 -1.26
C ILE A 46 1.51 0.11 0.13
N VAL A 47 0.40 0.83 0.32
CA VAL A 47 0.06 1.44 1.61
C VAL A 47 -0.26 0.38 2.65
N GLU A 48 -1.01 -0.66 2.28
CA GLU A 48 -1.29 -1.80 3.17
C GLU A 48 0.00 -2.51 3.58
N GLU A 49 0.89 -2.82 2.64
CA GLU A 49 2.17 -3.48 2.94
C GLU A 49 3.08 -2.60 3.83
N LEU A 50 3.10 -1.28 3.60
CA LEU A 50 3.84 -0.35 4.45
C LEU A 50 3.21 -0.24 5.86
N ALA A 51 1.89 -0.27 5.96
CA ALA A 51 1.18 -0.29 7.23
C ALA A 51 1.44 -1.60 7.99
N GLU A 52 1.47 -2.75 7.32
CA GLU A 52 1.88 -4.02 7.91
C GLU A 52 3.34 -4.01 8.35
N ALA A 53 4.25 -3.47 7.54
CA ALA A 53 5.65 -3.29 7.92
C ALA A 53 5.81 -2.34 9.12
N ASN A 54 4.99 -1.28 9.21
CA ASN A 54 4.95 -0.35 10.33
C ASN A 54 4.13 -0.87 11.53
N SER A 55 3.33 -1.92 11.39
CA SER A 55 2.69 -2.60 12.52
C SER A 55 3.70 -3.39 13.37
N ALA A 56 4.89 -3.68 12.82
CA ALA A 56 6.06 -4.07 13.60
C ALA A 56 6.82 -2.86 14.19
N GLY A 57 6.39 -1.65 13.87
CA GLY A 57 6.88 -0.38 14.40
C GLY A 57 6.25 -0.07 15.75
N PHE A 58 7.11 0.32 16.69
CA PHE A 58 6.84 0.66 18.07
C PHE A 58 5.92 1.88 18.29
N GLU A 59 4.76 1.96 17.62
CA GLU A 59 3.96 3.19 17.63
C GLU A 59 3.37 3.53 19.01
N GLU A 60 3.14 2.55 19.88
CA GLU A 60 2.74 2.80 21.27
C GLU A 60 3.35 1.80 22.25
N LEU A 61 4.67 1.85 22.45
CA LEU A 61 5.25 1.17 23.60
C LEU A 61 4.79 1.85 24.90
N PRO A 62 4.21 1.10 25.86
CA PRO A 62 3.86 1.65 27.16
C PRO A 62 5.11 2.18 27.86
N LYS A 63 4.96 3.28 28.60
CA LYS A 63 6.06 3.81 29.42
C LYS A 63 6.47 2.76 30.45
N PRO A 64 7.75 2.73 30.88
CA PRO A 64 8.20 1.80 31.92
C PRO A 64 7.31 1.77 33.16
N HIS A 65 6.75 2.92 33.58
CA HIS A 65 5.79 2.98 34.69
C HIS A 65 4.48 2.20 34.43
N GLN A 66 3.95 2.25 33.21
CA GLN A 66 2.73 1.53 32.84
C GLN A 66 2.99 0.03 32.74
N ILE A 67 4.19 -0.36 32.27
CA ILE A 67 4.63 -1.77 32.28
C ILE A 67 4.73 -2.27 33.72
N PHE A 68 5.36 -1.49 34.59
CA PHE A 68 5.50 -1.81 36.01
C PHE A 68 4.14 -2.00 36.69
N GLU A 69 3.20 -1.05 36.53
CA GLU A 69 1.84 -1.17 37.08
C GLU A 69 1.11 -2.40 36.55
N PHE A 70 1.23 -2.69 35.24
CA PHE A 70 0.65 -3.89 34.67
C PHE A 70 1.22 -5.16 35.32
N LEU A 71 2.55 -5.25 35.45
CA LEU A 71 3.23 -6.38 36.09
C LEU A 71 2.87 -6.53 37.56
N ASP A 72 2.61 -5.43 38.28
CA ASP A 72 2.25 -5.47 39.70
C ASP A 72 0.92 -6.22 39.96
N ASN A 73 0.03 -6.25 38.97
CA ASN A 73 -1.22 -7.03 39.05
C ASN A 73 -0.98 -8.55 39.05
N TYR A 74 0.17 -9.02 38.56
CA TYR A 74 0.46 -10.45 38.35
C TYR A 74 1.72 -10.94 39.09
N VAL A 75 2.67 -10.05 39.37
CA VAL A 75 3.99 -10.35 39.95
C VAL A 75 4.14 -9.62 41.29
N ILE A 76 3.92 -10.36 42.37
CA ILE A 76 3.99 -9.82 43.74
C ILE A 76 5.46 -9.67 44.18
N GLY A 77 5.84 -8.47 44.62
CA GLY A 77 7.22 -8.12 44.96
C GLY A 77 8.11 -7.97 43.72
N GLN A 78 9.40 -8.30 43.82
CA GLN A 78 10.36 -8.13 42.70
C GLN A 78 10.48 -6.67 42.19
N GLU A 79 10.34 -5.70 43.09
CA GLU A 79 10.35 -4.25 42.81
C GLU A 79 11.58 -3.76 42.04
N ARG A 80 12.72 -4.44 42.18
CA ARG A 80 13.96 -4.08 41.49
C ARG A 80 14.03 -4.64 40.06
N ALA A 81 13.23 -5.66 39.76
CA ALA A 81 13.27 -6.42 38.50
C ALA A 81 12.07 -6.12 37.58
N LYS A 82 10.90 -5.78 38.16
CA LYS A 82 9.80 -5.14 37.44
C LYS A 82 10.21 -3.71 37.04
#